data_AF-A0A067MX51-F1
#
_entry.id   AF-A0A067MX51-F1
#
_cell.length_a   1.000
_cell.length_b   1.000
_cell.length_c   1.000
_cell.angle_alpha   90.00
_cell.angle_beta   90.00
_cell.angle_gamma   90.00
#
_symmetry.space_group_name_H-M   'P 1'
#
loop_
_entity.id
_entity.type
_entity.pdbx_description
1 polymer ?
#
loop_
_entity_poly.entity_id
_entity_poly.type
_entity_poly.pdbx_seq_one_letter_code
_entity_poly.pdbx_strand_id
1 'polypeptide(L)'
;MSANPARVARVHNNPSNRANQKNKSEPKSKKSDATADASDRRVVFKSVLDNPLRINWPNVPLNIQNAILACLLEVLYSSGIAEYHIARQEVSHRGKRGRRKLKREGKAREKGGEGKSGTKRKREADETSDAPMKKPSPSRTPEVGSTNVVPDELADALSGDVGGGKMEVDATVDAAEPTQILVPPDLLSHLVIGINEVTKRLEEQTLTWRTRAAPSPPVPPSLPYSDPPEAPPADKPTTLEPTASASTPASTPAPASAPTPDTTVNQTARTSLRIIFACRSDVDPPALLAHLPMLTAACNSARAPAEKDDEVRLVALPKGAEYALAQAAGLRRVSVLAIDSTAPNFERIAHFLVSIPVLKARWLVPSTTEFVPTHIKQLRTTQPKDLRASKEKRAQGRAEAKAKKKSVTTILVLKKAPANDAATSGVNTSIDSP
;
A
#
# COMPACT_ATOMS: atom_id res chain seq x y z
N MET A 1 19.03 -45.62 26.04
CA MET A 1 19.26 -44.46 26.93
C MET A 1 19.79 -43.32 26.08
N SER A 2 18.99 -42.29 25.79
CA SER A 2 19.43 -41.15 24.97
C SER A 2 19.45 -39.87 25.81
N ALA A 3 20.61 -39.20 25.84
CA ALA A 3 20.83 -38.01 26.64
C ALA A 3 20.02 -36.82 26.11
N ASN A 4 19.46 -36.03 27.05
CA ASN A 4 18.61 -34.89 26.76
C ASN A 4 19.49 -33.63 26.56
N PRO A 5 19.52 -32.98 25.38
CA PRO A 5 20.40 -31.83 25.16
C PRO A 5 19.91 -30.59 25.94
N ALA A 6 20.82 -29.92 26.63
CA ALA A 6 20.51 -28.79 27.50
C ALA A 6 19.84 -27.63 26.74
N ARG A 7 18.67 -27.18 27.22
CA ARG A 7 17.94 -26.04 26.66
C ARG A 7 18.65 -24.72 26.98
N VAL A 8 19.50 -24.25 26.07
CA VAL A 8 20.08 -22.90 26.13
C VAL A 8 19.00 -21.85 25.84
N ALA A 9 18.66 -21.04 26.85
CA ALA A 9 17.65 -20.00 26.73
C ALA A 9 18.15 -18.82 25.86
N ARG A 10 17.72 -18.76 24.60
CA ARG A 10 18.10 -17.70 23.64
C ARG A 10 17.39 -16.37 23.94
N VAL A 11 18.01 -15.52 24.77
CA VAL A 11 17.51 -14.20 25.14
C VAL A 11 17.38 -13.29 23.91
N HIS A 12 16.15 -13.07 23.43
CA HIS A 12 15.86 -12.08 22.39
C HIS A 12 15.56 -10.72 23.04
N ASN A 13 16.57 -9.84 23.10
CA ASN A 13 16.34 -8.43 23.38
C ASN A 13 15.75 -7.76 22.14
N ASN A 14 14.46 -7.44 22.17
CA ASN A 14 13.79 -6.69 21.11
C ASN A 14 13.72 -5.21 21.51
N PRO A 15 14.61 -4.33 21.01
CA PRO A 15 14.60 -2.91 21.38
C PRO A 15 13.33 -2.25 20.82
N SER A 16 12.45 -1.76 21.68
CA SER A 16 11.21 -1.12 21.21
C SER A 16 11.51 0.17 20.44
N ASN A 17 10.91 0.36 19.26
CA ASN A 17 11.07 1.51 18.36
C ASN A 17 10.65 2.89 18.93
N ARG A 18 10.52 3.05 20.25
CA ARG A 18 10.13 4.30 20.91
C ARG A 18 11.30 5.23 21.23
N ALA A 19 12.55 4.78 21.05
CA ALA A 19 13.74 5.50 21.49
C ALA A 19 14.24 6.59 20.52
N ASN A 20 13.84 6.58 19.25
CA ASN A 20 14.60 7.26 18.19
C ASN A 20 13.95 8.54 17.61
N GLN A 21 13.14 9.27 18.39
CA GLN A 21 12.56 10.57 17.98
C GLN A 21 12.90 11.70 18.97
N LYS A 22 14.19 11.92 19.26
CA LYS A 22 14.69 13.14 19.89
C LYS A 22 16.14 13.41 19.47
N ASN A 23 16.32 14.19 18.41
CA ASN A 23 17.58 14.85 18.07
C ASN A 23 17.30 16.08 17.19
N LYS A 24 16.96 17.21 17.83
CA LYS A 24 17.20 18.55 17.26
C LYS A 24 17.42 19.55 18.41
N SER A 25 18.69 19.91 18.61
CA SER A 25 19.17 21.10 19.35
C SER A 25 18.47 21.48 20.67
N GLU A 26 18.93 20.92 21.79
CA GLU A 26 18.78 21.52 23.14
C GLU A 26 20.16 21.58 23.84
N PRO A 27 20.40 22.54 24.75
CA PRO A 27 21.74 22.90 25.22
C PRO A 27 22.38 21.89 26.18
N LYS A 28 23.70 21.77 26.09
CA LYS A 28 24.54 20.89 26.93
C LYS A 28 24.57 21.33 28.40
N SER A 29 23.63 20.88 29.23
CA SER A 29 23.78 20.93 30.69
C SER A 29 23.10 19.75 31.39
N LYS A 30 23.72 19.26 32.49
CA LYS A 30 23.25 18.19 33.39
C LYS A 30 23.06 16.80 32.75
N LYS A 31 24.15 16.01 32.73
CA LYS A 31 24.20 14.62 32.24
C LYS A 31 24.16 13.56 33.37
N SER A 32 23.90 13.97 34.62
CA SER A 32 24.02 13.15 35.84
C SER A 32 22.80 12.27 36.17
N ASP A 33 21.58 12.70 35.81
CA ASP A 33 20.38 12.13 36.44
C ASP A 33 19.82 10.91 35.69
N ALA A 34 20.28 10.65 34.47
CA ALA A 34 19.79 9.56 33.63
C ALA A 34 20.25 8.16 34.08
N THR A 35 21.34 8.06 34.83
CA THR A 35 21.85 6.79 35.38
C THR A 35 21.11 6.36 36.65
N ALA A 36 20.53 7.30 37.41
CA ALA A 36 19.79 7.02 38.64
C ALA A 36 18.41 6.37 38.38
N ASP A 37 17.71 6.72 37.28
CA ASP A 37 16.39 6.13 36.95
C ASP A 37 16.49 4.66 36.47
N ALA A 38 17.69 4.17 36.20
CA ALA A 38 17.93 2.78 35.80
C ALA A 38 17.94 1.81 36.99
N SER A 39 18.45 2.22 38.16
CA SER A 39 18.48 1.41 39.38
C SER A 39 17.13 1.35 40.10
N ASP A 40 16.21 2.28 39.80
CA ASP A 40 14.86 2.34 40.40
C ASP A 40 13.81 1.48 39.65
N ARG A 41 14.23 0.53 38.81
CA ARG A 41 13.34 -0.34 38.04
C ARG A 41 13.63 -1.81 38.29
N ARG A 42 12.63 -2.54 38.81
CA ARG A 42 12.68 -3.99 38.96
C ARG A 42 12.41 -4.66 37.61
N VAL A 43 13.18 -5.70 37.29
CA VAL A 43 12.91 -6.57 36.16
C VAL A 43 11.78 -7.52 36.52
N VAL A 44 10.75 -7.60 35.66
CA VAL A 44 9.62 -8.52 35.81
C VAL A 44 9.43 -9.30 34.51
N PHE A 45 9.54 -10.62 34.60
CA PHE A 45 9.25 -11.51 33.48
C PHE A 45 7.74 -11.75 33.40
N LYS A 46 7.18 -11.61 32.21
CA LYS A 46 5.77 -11.92 31.93
C LYS A 46 5.69 -13.11 30.99
N SER A 47 4.96 -14.14 31.36
CA SER A 47 4.65 -15.25 30.46
C SER A 47 3.78 -14.74 29.29
N VAL A 48 4.18 -15.09 28.07
CA VAL A 48 3.49 -14.76 26.83
C VAL A 48 3.38 -16.05 26.02
N LEU A 49 2.17 -16.39 25.57
CA LEU A 49 1.96 -17.52 24.68
C LEU A 49 2.54 -17.18 23.30
N ASP A 50 3.50 -17.98 22.86
CA ASP A 50 4.04 -17.95 21.51
C ASP A 50 3.19 -18.85 20.61
N ASN A 51 3.04 -18.49 19.34
CA ASN A 51 2.38 -19.35 18.37
C ASN A 51 3.44 -20.24 17.68
N PRO A 52 3.51 -21.55 17.98
CA PRO A 52 4.46 -22.46 17.34
C PRO A 52 4.10 -22.72 15.86
N LEU A 53 2.87 -22.44 15.43
CA LEU A 53 2.39 -22.55 14.05
C LEU A 53 2.75 -21.31 13.20
N ARG A 54 3.76 -20.52 13.60
CA ARG A 54 4.29 -19.43 12.77
C ARG A 54 5.17 -20.01 11.65
N ILE A 55 4.68 -19.93 10.42
CA ILE A 55 5.52 -20.18 9.24
C ILE A 55 6.55 -19.06 9.14
N ASN A 56 7.82 -19.43 9.20
CA ASN A 56 8.93 -18.52 9.01
C ASN A 56 9.23 -18.36 7.52
N TRP A 57 9.90 -17.26 7.18
CA TRP A 57 10.51 -17.11 5.85
C TRP A 57 11.54 -18.22 5.62
N PRO A 58 11.67 -18.74 4.38
CA PRO A 58 12.69 -19.72 4.05
C PRO A 58 14.08 -19.08 4.18
N ASN A 59 15.02 -19.82 4.76
CA ASN A 59 16.40 -19.37 4.92
C ASN A 59 17.20 -19.70 3.66
N VAL A 60 17.22 -18.79 2.69
CA VAL A 60 17.95 -18.94 1.44
C VAL A 60 19.37 -18.37 1.60
N PRO A 61 20.45 -19.14 1.34
CA PRO A 61 21.83 -18.64 1.35
C PRO A 61 22.04 -17.43 0.42
N LEU A 62 22.84 -16.44 0.84
CA LEU A 62 23.01 -15.17 0.12
C LEU A 62 23.59 -15.34 -1.29
N ASN A 63 24.50 -16.29 -1.48
CA ASN A 63 25.02 -16.65 -2.81
C ASN A 63 23.90 -17.11 -3.76
N ILE A 64 22.94 -17.89 -3.27
CA ILE A 64 21.78 -18.35 -4.04
C ILE A 64 20.80 -17.18 -4.29
N GLN A 65 20.56 -16.32 -3.30
CA GLN A 65 19.76 -15.10 -3.49
C GLN A 65 20.33 -14.18 -4.59
N ASN A 66 21.65 -13.99 -4.60
CA ASN A 66 22.34 -13.16 -5.59
C ASN A 66 22.31 -13.79 -7.00
N ALA A 67 22.53 -15.11 -7.10
CA ALA A 67 22.46 -15.83 -8.38
C ALA A 67 21.05 -15.80 -8.99
N ILE A 68 20.02 -16.00 -8.15
CA ILE A 68 18.61 -15.87 -8.55
C ILE A 68 18.30 -14.45 -9.03
N LEU A 69 18.76 -13.41 -8.31
CA LEU A 69 18.55 -12.02 -8.72
C LEU A 69 19.22 -11.74 -10.07
N ALA A 70 20.47 -12.18 -10.28
CA ALA A 70 21.17 -11.98 -11.55
C ALA A 70 20.42 -12.62 -12.73
N CYS A 71 20.01 -13.88 -12.60
CA CYS A 71 19.23 -14.58 -13.64
C CYS A 71 17.86 -13.91 -13.89
N LEU A 72 17.20 -13.44 -12.82
CA LEU A 72 15.92 -12.74 -12.92
C LEU A 72 16.06 -11.39 -13.65
N LEU A 73 17.13 -10.65 -13.39
CA LEU A 73 17.44 -9.40 -14.10
C LEU A 73 17.72 -9.68 -15.59
N GLU A 74 18.52 -10.70 -15.91
CA GLU A 74 18.79 -11.10 -17.31
C GLU A 74 17.50 -11.42 -18.07
N VAL A 75 16.59 -12.19 -17.47
CA VAL A 75 15.27 -12.51 -18.05
C VAL A 75 14.40 -11.27 -18.24
N LEU A 76 14.40 -10.33 -17.27
CA LEU A 76 13.62 -9.08 -17.39
C LEU A 76 14.19 -8.15 -18.47
N TYR A 77 15.51 -7.95 -18.52
CA TYR A 77 16.14 -7.10 -19.55
C TYR A 77 15.97 -7.67 -20.96
N SER A 78 16.21 -8.98 -21.15
CA SER A 78 16.05 -9.62 -22.47
C SER A 78 14.60 -9.62 -22.99
N SER A 79 13.61 -9.43 -22.11
CA SER A 79 12.19 -9.39 -22.48
C SER A 79 11.67 -8.01 -22.92
N GLY A 80 12.45 -6.93 -22.82
CA GLY A 80 12.01 -5.58 -23.25
C GLY A 80 10.84 -4.97 -22.45
N ILE A 81 10.58 -5.48 -21.24
CA ILE A 81 9.46 -5.05 -20.39
C ILE A 81 9.63 -3.60 -19.91
N ALA A 82 10.87 -3.16 -19.68
CA ALA A 82 11.14 -1.80 -19.21
C ALA A 82 10.73 -0.76 -20.25
N GLU A 83 11.14 -0.97 -21.49
CA GLU A 83 10.86 -0.16 -22.68
C GLU A 83 9.34 -0.08 -22.90
N TYR A 84 8.65 -1.22 -22.84
CA TYR A 84 7.19 -1.29 -22.94
C TYR A 84 6.49 -0.47 -21.84
N HIS A 85 6.91 -0.60 -20.58
CA HIS A 85 6.30 0.15 -19.46
C HIS A 85 6.58 1.65 -19.54
N ILE A 86 7.81 2.06 -19.89
CA ILE A 86 8.21 3.46 -20.04
C ILE A 86 7.37 4.12 -21.14
N ALA A 87 7.35 3.54 -22.34
CA ALA A 87 6.61 4.11 -23.46
C ALA A 87 5.08 4.10 -23.22
N ARG A 88 4.52 3.04 -22.63
CA ARG A 88 3.11 3.01 -22.20
C ARG A 88 2.78 4.11 -21.19
N GLN A 89 3.70 4.40 -20.26
CA GLN A 89 3.57 5.49 -19.30
C GLN A 89 3.63 6.86 -20.01
N GLU A 90 4.51 7.05 -21.00
CA GLU A 90 4.60 8.28 -21.78
C GLU A 90 3.34 8.57 -22.60
N VAL A 91 2.80 7.58 -23.32
CA VAL A 91 1.52 7.69 -24.05
C VAL A 91 0.39 8.07 -23.10
N SER A 92 0.32 7.45 -21.92
CA SER A 92 -0.65 7.79 -20.88
C SER A 92 -0.50 9.23 -20.36
N HIS A 93 0.73 9.70 -20.14
CA HIS A 93 0.99 11.09 -19.75
C HIS A 93 0.66 12.09 -20.87
N ARG A 94 1.01 11.79 -22.13
CA ARG A 94 0.68 12.62 -23.31
C ARG A 94 -0.84 12.76 -23.45
N GLY A 95 -1.59 11.66 -23.37
CA GLY A 95 -3.05 11.65 -23.38
C GLY A 95 -3.67 12.44 -22.21
N LYS A 96 -3.14 12.29 -20.99
CA LYS A 96 -3.59 13.04 -19.80
C LYS A 96 -3.29 14.55 -19.89
N ARG A 97 -2.17 14.94 -20.50
CA ARG A 97 -1.84 16.35 -20.81
C ARG A 97 -2.78 16.92 -21.87
N GLY A 98 -3.01 16.20 -22.97
CA GLY A 98 -3.95 16.59 -24.04
C GLY A 98 -5.38 16.81 -23.52
N ARG A 99 -5.93 15.85 -22.77
CA ARG A 99 -7.26 15.99 -22.14
C ARG A 99 -7.35 17.19 -21.17
N ARG A 100 -6.25 17.58 -20.52
CA ARG A 100 -6.19 18.78 -19.67
C ARG A 100 -6.11 20.08 -20.48
N LYS A 101 -5.46 20.08 -21.65
CA LYS A 101 -5.42 21.21 -22.59
C LYS A 101 -6.82 21.49 -23.15
N LEU A 102 -7.47 20.47 -23.74
CA LEU A 102 -8.83 20.57 -24.28
C LEU A 102 -9.86 21.04 -23.23
N LYS A 103 -9.78 20.55 -21.98
CA LYS A 103 -10.66 21.01 -20.88
C LYS A 103 -10.41 22.48 -20.48
N ARG A 104 -9.21 23.02 -20.66
CA ARG A 104 -8.92 24.44 -20.42
C ARG A 104 -9.44 25.31 -21.57
N GLU A 105 -9.27 24.85 -22.82
CA GLU A 105 -9.72 25.55 -24.02
C GLU A 105 -11.25 25.60 -24.11
N GLY A 106 -11.95 24.50 -23.82
CA GLY A 106 -13.42 24.48 -23.75
C GLY A 106 -13.96 25.48 -22.71
N LYS A 107 -13.39 25.47 -21.49
CA LYS A 107 -13.77 26.40 -20.42
C LYS A 107 -13.42 27.87 -20.72
N ALA A 108 -12.42 28.12 -21.56
CA ALA A 108 -12.09 29.46 -22.02
C ALA A 108 -13.11 29.96 -23.07
N ARG A 109 -13.56 29.10 -23.99
CA ARG A 109 -14.59 29.43 -24.98
C ARG A 109 -15.96 29.66 -24.34
N GLU A 110 -16.36 28.80 -23.40
CA GLU A 110 -17.60 28.93 -22.62
C GLU A 110 -17.67 30.30 -21.91
N LYS A 111 -16.60 30.70 -21.23
CA LYS A 111 -16.49 32.02 -20.59
C LYS A 111 -16.35 33.22 -21.55
N GLY A 112 -16.00 32.98 -22.81
CA GLY A 112 -15.92 34.01 -23.84
C GLY A 112 -17.23 34.27 -24.57
N GLY A 113 -18.21 33.36 -24.47
CA GLY A 113 -19.45 33.39 -25.25
C GLY A 113 -20.56 34.28 -24.69
N GLU A 114 -20.70 34.39 -23.37
CA GLU A 114 -21.81 35.12 -22.73
C GLU A 114 -21.61 36.66 -22.64
N GLY A 115 -20.57 37.20 -23.27
CA GLY A 115 -20.03 38.54 -22.98
C GLY A 115 -20.39 39.69 -23.94
N LYS A 116 -21.33 39.56 -24.88
CA LYS A 116 -21.66 40.63 -25.87
C LYS A 116 -23.15 40.81 -26.21
N SER A 117 -24.03 40.83 -25.21
CA SER A 117 -25.38 41.41 -25.36
C SER A 117 -25.80 42.14 -24.07
N GLY A 118 -25.08 43.21 -23.73
CA GLY A 118 -25.20 43.94 -22.47
C GLY A 118 -25.07 45.45 -22.63
N THR A 119 -26.11 46.06 -23.18
CA THR A 119 -26.46 47.49 -23.24
C THR A 119 -25.53 48.49 -22.53
N LYS A 120 -24.92 49.36 -23.34
CA LYS A 120 -24.24 50.61 -22.96
C LYS A 120 -25.19 51.57 -22.20
N ARG A 121 -25.34 51.41 -20.88
CA ARG A 121 -25.97 52.42 -20.01
C ARG A 121 -24.91 53.23 -19.27
N LYS A 122 -24.66 54.42 -19.80
CA LYS A 122 -23.95 55.51 -19.12
C LYS A 122 -24.71 55.87 -17.83
N ARG A 123 -24.06 55.75 -16.67
CA ARG A 123 -24.40 56.47 -15.44
C ARG A 123 -23.12 57.02 -14.82
N GLU A 124 -23.22 58.27 -14.39
CA GLU A 124 -22.15 59.07 -13.79
C GLU A 124 -22.31 59.07 -12.26
N ALA A 125 -21.21 59.34 -11.53
CA ALA A 125 -21.09 59.43 -10.07
C ALA A 125 -21.47 58.14 -9.28
N ASP A 126 -20.79 57.76 -8.20
CA ASP A 126 -20.18 58.59 -7.15
C ASP A 126 -18.98 57.87 -6.48
N GLU A 127 -18.17 58.59 -5.70
CA GLU A 127 -16.95 58.07 -5.06
C GLU A 127 -17.22 57.42 -3.69
N THR A 128 -16.76 56.18 -3.50
CA THR A 128 -16.34 55.73 -2.15
C THR A 128 -15.35 54.56 -2.27
N SER A 129 -14.20 54.70 -1.64
CA SER A 129 -13.13 53.70 -1.66
C SER A 129 -13.15 52.86 -0.39
N ASP A 130 -13.36 51.55 -0.53
CA ASP A 130 -12.94 50.60 0.50
C ASP A 130 -12.57 49.24 -0.11
N ALA A 131 -11.45 48.66 0.31
CA ALA A 131 -10.75 47.61 -0.44
C ALA A 131 -10.46 46.36 0.41
N PRO A 132 -10.96 45.17 0.04
CA PRO A 132 -10.65 43.94 0.77
C PRO A 132 -9.28 43.37 0.35
N MET A 133 -8.31 43.42 1.27
CA MET A 133 -6.97 42.85 1.07
C MET A 133 -6.98 41.35 0.73
N LYS A 134 -6.32 40.99 -0.37
CA LYS A 134 -5.97 39.59 -0.72
C LYS A 134 -4.95 39.02 0.27
N LYS A 135 -5.26 37.85 0.85
CA LYS A 135 -4.29 37.05 1.62
C LYS A 135 -3.28 36.39 0.68
N PRO A 136 -1.95 36.49 0.92
CA PRO A 136 -0.95 35.73 0.17
C PRO A 136 -0.92 34.27 0.62
N SER A 137 -0.79 33.36 -0.34
CA SER A 137 -0.51 31.93 -0.10
C SER A 137 1.00 31.74 0.05
N PRO A 138 1.50 30.94 1.02
CA PRO A 138 2.94 30.75 1.20
C PRO A 138 3.53 29.91 0.06
N SER A 139 4.51 30.47 -0.63
CA SER A 139 5.43 29.75 -1.50
C SER A 139 6.31 28.80 -0.66
N ARG A 140 6.69 27.67 -1.26
CA ARG A 140 7.40 26.58 -0.60
C ARG A 140 8.83 26.53 -1.12
N THR A 141 9.76 27.17 -0.42
CA THR A 141 11.20 27.05 -0.68
C THR A 141 11.73 25.68 -0.20
N PRO A 142 12.64 25.05 -0.95
CA PRO A 142 13.48 23.98 -0.41
C PRO A 142 14.77 24.60 0.17
N GLU A 143 14.91 24.64 1.49
CA GLU A 143 16.23 24.85 2.09
C GLU A 143 17.08 23.60 1.88
N VAL A 144 18.16 23.75 1.10
CA VAL A 144 19.29 22.82 1.08
C VAL A 144 20.35 23.40 2.00
N GLY A 145 20.74 22.63 3.02
CA GLY A 145 21.69 23.09 4.02
C GLY A 145 22.21 21.95 4.89
N SER A 146 23.22 21.24 4.41
CA SER A 146 24.18 20.55 5.28
C SER A 146 25.56 20.66 4.66
N THR A 147 26.42 21.37 5.38
CA THR A 147 27.84 21.55 5.06
C THR A 147 28.62 20.25 5.23
N ASN A 148 29.65 20.09 4.41
CA ASN A 148 30.93 19.49 4.82
C ASN A 148 32.04 20.10 3.94
N VAL A 149 33.02 20.70 4.60
CA VAL A 149 34.35 21.07 4.08
C VAL A 149 35.19 19.76 4.16
N VAL A 150 36.17 19.39 3.31
CA VAL A 150 37.38 20.06 2.74
C VAL A 150 37.89 19.22 1.52
N PRO A 151 39.11 19.45 0.98
CA PRO A 151 39.51 20.22 -0.22
C PRO A 151 39.32 19.44 -1.56
N ASP A 152 39.18 20.05 -2.74
CA ASP A 152 40.12 20.90 -3.54
C ASP A 152 41.28 20.14 -4.20
N GLU A 153 41.16 19.82 -5.51
CA GLU A 153 42.16 20.17 -6.55
C GLU A 153 41.71 19.84 -8.00
N LEU A 154 42.14 20.72 -8.92
CA LEU A 154 42.39 20.56 -10.37
C LEU A 154 41.27 20.62 -11.46
N ALA A 155 41.48 21.60 -12.37
CA ALA A 155 41.02 21.75 -13.77
C ALA A 155 39.50 21.86 -14.03
N ASP A 156 38.88 23.02 -14.34
CA ASP A 156 39.25 24.22 -15.14
C ASP A 156 38.95 24.10 -16.66
N ALA A 157 38.59 25.25 -17.27
CA ALA A 157 38.24 25.51 -18.67
C ALA A 157 37.00 24.79 -19.27
N LEU A 158 35.89 25.52 -19.40
CA LEU A 158 35.42 26.03 -20.72
C LEU A 158 34.18 26.92 -20.55
N SER A 159 34.41 28.23 -20.53
CA SER A 159 33.36 29.26 -20.59
C SER A 159 32.94 29.52 -22.05
N GLY A 160 31.69 29.20 -22.39
CA GLY A 160 31.06 29.51 -23.67
C GLY A 160 29.83 30.39 -23.48
N ASP A 161 30.03 31.71 -23.38
CA ASP A 161 28.94 32.69 -23.36
C ASP A 161 28.37 32.85 -24.78
N VAL A 162 27.09 32.51 -24.98
CA VAL A 162 26.39 32.71 -26.25
C VAL A 162 24.97 33.23 -26.01
N GLY A 163 24.83 34.54 -26.16
CA GLY A 163 23.79 35.18 -26.98
C GLY A 163 22.33 34.77 -26.73
N GLY A 164 21.60 35.62 -26.00
CA GLY A 164 20.15 35.54 -25.87
C GLY A 164 19.40 35.83 -27.18
N GLY A 165 19.30 34.83 -28.07
CA GLY A 165 18.45 34.86 -29.26
C GLY A 165 16.99 34.55 -28.91
N LYS A 166 16.13 35.58 -28.88
CA LYS A 166 14.69 35.44 -28.68
C LYS A 166 14.00 34.95 -29.96
N MET A 167 14.21 33.68 -30.29
CA MET A 167 13.66 33.07 -31.50
C MET A 167 12.19 32.67 -31.28
N GLU A 168 11.30 33.32 -32.02
CA GLU A 168 9.87 33.01 -32.07
C GLU A 168 9.69 31.74 -32.91
N VAL A 169 9.69 30.58 -32.25
CA VAL A 169 9.58 29.29 -32.93
C VAL A 169 8.14 29.06 -33.37
N ASP A 170 7.92 29.17 -34.67
CA ASP A 170 6.63 28.95 -35.30
C ASP A 170 6.12 27.54 -35.01
N ALA A 171 4.88 27.42 -34.55
CA ALA A 171 4.33 26.17 -34.01
C ALA A 171 3.78 25.28 -35.13
N THR A 172 4.62 24.94 -36.11
CA THR A 172 4.35 23.84 -37.04
C THR A 172 4.27 22.56 -36.22
N VAL A 173 3.05 22.02 -36.11
CA VAL A 173 2.78 20.81 -35.35
C VAL A 173 3.25 19.63 -36.20
N ASP A 174 4.56 19.33 -36.11
CA ASP A 174 5.13 18.14 -36.71
C ASP A 174 4.28 16.93 -36.32
N ALA A 175 3.73 16.28 -37.34
CA ALA A 175 2.93 15.08 -37.22
C ALA A 175 3.87 13.93 -36.87
N ALA A 176 4.30 13.90 -35.60
CA ALA A 176 5.21 12.90 -35.05
C ALA A 176 4.79 11.52 -35.53
N GLU A 177 5.73 10.81 -36.18
CA GLU A 177 5.48 9.54 -36.85
C GLU A 177 4.63 8.60 -35.98
N PRO A 178 3.74 7.80 -36.61
CA PRO A 178 2.83 6.93 -35.88
C PRO A 178 3.64 5.99 -34.99
N THR A 179 3.66 6.32 -33.70
CA THR A 179 4.40 5.59 -32.67
C THR A 179 4.03 4.13 -32.79
N GLN A 180 4.98 3.31 -33.28
CA GLN A 180 4.71 1.91 -33.59
C GLN A 180 4.03 1.27 -32.38
N ILE A 181 2.90 0.61 -32.61
CA ILE A 181 2.10 0.04 -31.52
C ILE A 181 2.96 -1.01 -30.84
N LEU A 182 3.51 -0.66 -29.67
CA LEU A 182 4.42 -1.53 -28.93
C LEU A 182 3.65 -2.77 -28.51
N VAL A 183 3.92 -3.86 -29.22
CA VAL A 183 3.39 -5.19 -28.92
C VAL A 183 3.85 -5.54 -27.50
N PRO A 184 2.95 -5.93 -26.59
CA PRO A 184 3.33 -6.30 -25.23
C PRO A 184 4.24 -7.55 -25.28
N PRO A 185 5.38 -7.56 -24.58
CA PRO A 185 6.22 -8.75 -24.52
C PRO A 185 5.50 -9.94 -23.90
N ASP A 186 5.66 -11.14 -24.48
CA ASP A 186 4.94 -12.36 -24.04
C ASP A 186 5.09 -12.63 -22.54
N LEU A 187 6.31 -12.45 -22.02
CA LEU A 187 6.64 -12.64 -20.61
C LEU A 187 5.77 -11.78 -19.67
N LEU A 188 5.33 -10.60 -20.12
CA LEU A 188 4.47 -9.70 -19.33
C LEU A 188 3.14 -10.36 -18.93
N SER A 189 2.63 -11.28 -19.74
CA SER A 189 1.38 -12.00 -19.45
C SER A 189 1.51 -13.01 -18.30
N HIS A 190 2.74 -13.48 -18.02
CA HIS A 190 3.07 -14.45 -16.97
C HIS A 190 3.62 -13.82 -15.68
N LEU A 191 3.74 -12.48 -15.65
CA LEU A 191 4.31 -11.74 -14.51
C LEU A 191 3.23 -11.03 -13.69
N VAL A 192 3.28 -11.23 -12.38
CA VAL A 192 2.40 -10.55 -11.42
C VAL A 192 3.26 -9.63 -10.54
N ILE A 193 3.04 -8.31 -10.66
CA ILE A 193 3.87 -7.29 -10.01
C ILE A 193 3.10 -6.62 -8.86
N GLY A 194 3.73 -6.58 -7.68
CA GLY A 194 3.26 -5.83 -6.52
C GLY A 194 2.52 -6.67 -5.48
N ILE A 195 2.63 -6.24 -4.21
CA ILE A 195 2.14 -6.98 -3.02
C ILE A 195 0.68 -7.40 -3.20
N ASN A 196 -0.22 -6.44 -3.42
CA ASN A 196 -1.67 -6.68 -3.44
C ASN A 196 -2.12 -7.58 -4.60
N GLU A 197 -1.39 -7.63 -5.72
CA GLU A 197 -1.79 -8.46 -6.86
C GLU A 197 -1.30 -9.90 -6.69
N VAL A 198 -0.10 -10.08 -6.13
CA VAL A 198 0.42 -11.40 -5.74
C VAL A 198 -0.41 -12.01 -4.61
N THR A 199 -0.87 -11.23 -3.62
CA THR A 199 -1.76 -11.76 -2.56
C THR A 199 -3.10 -12.21 -3.12
N LYS A 200 -3.74 -11.43 -4.01
CA LYS A 200 -4.99 -11.84 -4.68
C LYS A 200 -4.81 -13.12 -5.48
N ARG A 201 -3.74 -13.23 -6.28
CA ARG A 201 -3.48 -14.43 -7.11
C ARG A 201 -3.21 -15.67 -6.25
N LEU A 202 -2.53 -15.53 -5.11
CA LEU A 202 -2.41 -16.60 -4.11
C LEU A 202 -3.75 -17.00 -3.49
N GLU A 203 -4.60 -16.02 -3.14
CA GLU A 203 -5.93 -16.26 -2.57
C GLU A 203 -6.86 -16.94 -3.58
N GLU A 204 -6.89 -16.45 -4.84
CA GLU A 204 -7.60 -17.04 -5.98
C GLU A 204 -7.20 -18.52 -6.17
N GLN A 205 -5.90 -18.82 -6.24
CA GLN A 205 -5.41 -20.19 -6.40
C GLN A 205 -5.70 -21.08 -5.19
N THR A 206 -5.58 -20.55 -3.97
CA THR A 206 -5.94 -21.28 -2.75
C THR A 206 -7.43 -21.65 -2.75
N LEU A 207 -8.31 -20.76 -3.23
CA LEU A 207 -9.74 -21.04 -3.37
C LEU A 207 -9.99 -22.08 -4.47
N THR A 208 -9.41 -21.93 -5.67
CA THR A 208 -9.55 -22.91 -6.76
C THR A 208 -9.13 -24.32 -6.33
N TRP A 209 -8.01 -24.46 -5.62
CA TRP A 209 -7.54 -25.76 -5.14
C TRP A 209 -8.46 -26.36 -4.08
N ARG A 210 -9.01 -25.55 -3.15
CA ARG A 210 -10.00 -26.02 -2.18
C ARG A 210 -11.31 -26.47 -2.84
N THR A 211 -11.80 -25.74 -3.83
CA THR A 211 -13.01 -26.11 -4.57
C THR A 211 -12.80 -27.41 -5.36
N ARG A 212 -11.62 -27.63 -5.94
CA ARG A 212 -11.26 -28.88 -6.63
C ARG A 212 -11.02 -30.06 -5.67
N ALA A 213 -10.56 -29.80 -4.45
CA ALA A 213 -10.31 -30.81 -3.42
C ALA A 213 -11.55 -31.15 -2.58
N ALA A 214 -12.63 -30.37 -2.69
CA ALA A 214 -13.90 -30.71 -2.05
C ALA A 214 -14.42 -32.02 -2.67
N PRO A 215 -14.69 -33.08 -1.87
CA PRO A 215 -15.32 -34.27 -2.40
C PRO A 215 -16.66 -33.87 -3.01
N SER A 216 -16.96 -34.39 -4.21
CA SER A 216 -18.28 -34.20 -4.82
C SER A 216 -19.36 -34.56 -3.81
N PRO A 217 -20.43 -33.76 -3.66
CA PRO A 217 -21.49 -34.09 -2.73
C PRO A 217 -21.96 -35.52 -3.02
N PRO A 218 -22.19 -36.36 -1.98
CA PRO A 218 -22.60 -37.73 -2.20
C PRO A 218 -23.86 -37.72 -3.05
N VAL A 219 -23.79 -38.33 -4.24
CA VAL A 219 -24.95 -38.48 -5.12
C VAL A 219 -26.03 -39.14 -4.26
N PRO A 220 -27.19 -38.49 -4.04
CA PRO A 220 -28.23 -39.09 -3.22
C PRO A 220 -28.58 -40.44 -3.85
N PRO A 221 -28.66 -41.53 -3.07
CA PRO A 221 -28.95 -42.84 -3.63
C PRO A 221 -30.26 -42.73 -4.41
N SER A 222 -30.19 -43.02 -5.70
CA SER A 222 -31.35 -43.01 -6.58
C SER A 222 -32.40 -43.95 -5.98
N LEU A 223 -33.48 -43.36 -5.44
CA LEU A 223 -34.58 -44.13 -4.88
C LEU A 223 -35.05 -45.13 -5.95
N PRO A 224 -35.30 -46.40 -5.60
CA PRO A 224 -35.82 -47.36 -6.55
C PRO A 224 -37.14 -46.81 -7.12
N TYR A 225 -37.22 -46.85 -8.44
CA TYR A 225 -38.34 -46.37 -9.23
C TYR A 225 -39.59 -47.18 -8.85
N SER A 226 -40.50 -46.59 -8.07
CA SER A 226 -41.81 -47.19 -7.80
C SER A 226 -42.63 -47.20 -9.09
N ASP A 227 -43.23 -48.34 -9.40
CA ASP A 227 -44.03 -48.56 -10.60
C ASP A 227 -45.18 -47.54 -10.76
N PRO A 228 -45.57 -47.20 -12.01
CA PRO A 228 -46.66 -46.28 -12.26
C PRO A 228 -48.02 -46.89 -11.87
N PRO A 229 -48.85 -46.18 -11.07
CA PRO A 229 -50.17 -46.67 -10.70
C PRO A 229 -51.15 -46.65 -11.87
N GLU A 230 -51.88 -47.75 -11.99
CA GLU A 230 -52.92 -48.04 -12.96
C GLU A 230 -54.11 -47.07 -12.89
N ALA A 231 -54.70 -46.73 -14.04
CA ALA A 231 -55.74 -45.70 -14.14
C ALA A 231 -57.15 -46.24 -13.86
N PRO A 232 -57.96 -45.57 -13.00
CA PRO A 232 -59.41 -45.77 -12.94
C PRO A 232 -60.17 -44.74 -13.81
N PRO A 233 -61.39 -45.09 -14.28
CA PRO A 233 -62.10 -44.33 -15.33
C PRO A 233 -62.95 -43.16 -14.81
N ALA A 234 -63.36 -42.31 -15.74
CA ALA A 234 -64.21 -41.13 -15.50
C ALA A 234 -65.69 -41.47 -15.30
N ASP A 235 -66.39 -40.72 -14.44
CA ASP A 235 -67.71 -40.18 -14.79
C ASP A 235 -68.20 -39.01 -13.88
N LYS A 236 -68.63 -37.92 -14.55
CA LYS A 236 -69.72 -36.98 -14.21
C LYS A 236 -69.64 -35.93 -13.06
N PRO A 237 -70.48 -34.86 -13.13
CA PRO A 237 -70.20 -33.55 -12.50
C PRO A 237 -71.26 -33.15 -11.43
N THR A 238 -71.20 -31.89 -10.93
CA THR A 238 -72.35 -30.92 -10.76
C THR A 238 -72.21 -29.96 -9.54
N THR A 239 -72.39 -28.65 -9.78
CA THR A 239 -73.00 -27.60 -8.89
C THR A 239 -72.19 -26.79 -7.82
N LEU A 240 -72.04 -25.48 -8.14
CA LEU A 240 -72.19 -24.22 -7.35
C LEU A 240 -71.31 -23.84 -6.12
N GLU A 241 -70.51 -22.76 -6.28
CA GLU A 241 -70.66 -21.37 -5.74
C GLU A 241 -71.43 -21.11 -4.40
N PRO A 242 -71.19 -20.01 -3.62
CA PRO A 242 -70.37 -18.81 -3.89
C PRO A 242 -69.55 -18.23 -2.69
N THR A 243 -69.01 -17.00 -2.85
CA THR A 243 -68.58 -15.99 -1.83
C THR A 243 -67.29 -16.20 -1.01
N ALA A 244 -66.43 -15.18 -0.74
CA ALA A 244 -66.33 -13.80 -1.25
C ALA A 244 -64.98 -13.14 -0.90
N SER A 245 -64.55 -12.11 -1.67
CA SER A 245 -63.63 -11.00 -1.29
C SER A 245 -62.18 -11.34 -0.83
N ALA A 246 -61.11 -10.53 -1.02
CA ALA A 246 -60.78 -9.31 -1.79
C ALA A 246 -59.25 -9.07 -1.62
N SER A 247 -58.49 -8.27 -2.38
CA SER A 247 -58.71 -7.49 -3.61
C SER A 247 -57.36 -7.18 -4.31
N THR A 248 -57.40 -6.92 -5.63
CA THR A 248 -56.31 -6.35 -6.46
C THR A 248 -56.12 -4.84 -6.15
N PRO A 249 -55.04 -4.12 -6.58
CA PRO A 249 -54.77 -3.86 -8.02
C PRO A 249 -53.29 -3.71 -8.49
N ALA A 250 -53.14 -3.79 -9.82
CA ALA A 250 -52.11 -3.18 -10.70
C ALA A 250 -50.60 -3.44 -10.45
N SER A 251 -49.80 -4.04 -11.35
CA SER A 251 -49.58 -3.88 -12.82
C SER A 251 -48.47 -2.87 -13.19
N THR A 252 -47.77 -3.18 -14.30
CA THR A 252 -46.87 -2.32 -15.12
C THR A 252 -45.39 -2.29 -14.70
N PRO A 253 -44.41 -2.35 -15.63
CA PRO A 253 -44.32 -3.23 -16.81
C PRO A 253 -42.95 -3.92 -16.94
N ALA A 254 -42.81 -4.83 -17.90
CA ALA A 254 -41.49 -5.21 -18.41
C ALA A 254 -40.83 -4.05 -19.19
N PRO A 255 -39.48 -4.00 -19.20
CA PRO A 255 -38.78 -3.72 -20.45
C PRO A 255 -37.84 -4.86 -20.82
N ALA A 256 -37.88 -5.26 -22.09
CA ALA A 256 -36.87 -6.12 -22.67
C ALA A 256 -35.52 -5.37 -22.72
N SER A 257 -34.47 -6.01 -22.22
CA SER A 257 -33.08 -5.60 -22.43
C SER A 257 -32.23 -6.85 -22.61
N ALA A 258 -31.85 -7.12 -23.86
CA ALA A 258 -30.89 -8.17 -24.16
C ALA A 258 -29.52 -7.82 -23.53
N PRO A 259 -28.82 -8.77 -22.89
CA PRO A 259 -27.42 -8.56 -22.52
C PRO A 259 -26.57 -8.60 -23.80
N THR A 260 -26.08 -7.45 -24.24
CA THR A 260 -25.01 -7.38 -25.25
C THR A 260 -23.73 -7.99 -24.65
N PRO A 261 -23.08 -8.96 -25.32
CA PRO A 261 -21.86 -9.60 -24.81
C PRO A 261 -20.59 -8.75 -25.07
N ASP A 262 -20.68 -7.43 -24.96
CA ASP A 262 -19.58 -6.49 -25.21
C ASP A 262 -18.77 -6.18 -23.95
N THR A 263 -18.26 -7.24 -23.31
CA THR A 263 -17.05 -7.17 -22.49
C THR A 263 -16.32 -8.48 -22.66
N THR A 264 -15.65 -8.63 -23.81
CA THR A 264 -14.76 -9.76 -24.10
C THR A 264 -13.53 -9.65 -23.20
N VAL A 265 -13.68 -10.12 -21.98
CA VAL A 265 -12.58 -10.35 -21.05
C VAL A 265 -11.68 -11.38 -21.70
N ASN A 266 -10.42 -11.01 -21.99
CA ASN A 266 -9.36 -12.00 -22.23
C ASN A 266 -9.06 -12.71 -20.90
N GLN A 267 -9.98 -13.58 -20.48
CA GLN A 267 -9.75 -14.65 -19.50
C GLN A 267 -9.05 -15.80 -20.24
N THR A 268 -7.83 -15.53 -20.72
CA THR A 268 -6.87 -16.61 -20.95
C THR A 268 -6.78 -17.42 -19.66
N ALA A 269 -6.87 -18.75 -19.77
CA ALA A 269 -6.93 -19.66 -18.62
C ALA A 269 -5.76 -19.37 -17.67
N ARG A 270 -6.06 -18.75 -16.52
CA ARG A 270 -5.04 -18.18 -15.65
C ARG A 270 -4.19 -19.30 -15.06
N THR A 271 -2.91 -19.25 -15.36
CA THR A 271 -1.94 -20.25 -14.93
C THR A 271 -1.60 -20.08 -13.44
N SER A 272 -1.15 -21.18 -12.83
CA SER A 272 -0.77 -21.22 -11.42
C SER A 272 0.51 -20.42 -11.18
N LEU A 273 0.61 -19.73 -10.04
CA LEU A 273 1.85 -19.11 -9.61
C LEU A 273 2.82 -20.24 -9.27
N ARG A 274 4.07 -20.13 -9.73
CA ARG A 274 5.10 -21.13 -9.41
C ARG A 274 6.17 -20.54 -8.49
N ILE A 275 6.53 -19.27 -8.68
CA ILE A 275 7.54 -18.59 -7.84
C ILE A 275 7.05 -17.20 -7.42
N ILE A 276 7.37 -16.82 -6.18
CA ILE A 276 7.22 -15.48 -5.64
C ILE A 276 8.57 -15.00 -5.13
N PHE A 277 9.04 -13.86 -5.63
CA PHE A 277 10.20 -13.12 -5.16
C PHE A 277 9.75 -11.93 -4.32
N ALA A 278 10.38 -11.71 -3.16
CA ALA A 278 10.06 -10.60 -2.27
C ALA A 278 11.31 -9.88 -1.75
N CYS A 279 11.36 -8.56 -1.94
CA CYS A 279 12.47 -7.68 -1.55
C CYS A 279 12.40 -7.33 -0.05
N ARG A 280 12.35 -8.35 0.81
CA ARG A 280 12.10 -8.23 2.26
C ARG A 280 13.07 -7.27 2.98
N SER A 281 14.30 -7.19 2.50
CA SER A 281 15.36 -6.34 3.07
C SER A 281 15.23 -4.85 2.74
N ASP A 282 14.40 -4.50 1.74
CA ASP A 282 14.27 -3.13 1.20
C ASP A 282 12.95 -2.46 1.63
N VAL A 283 11.94 -3.24 2.01
CA VAL A 283 10.61 -2.74 2.40
C VAL A 283 10.56 -2.38 3.90
N ASP A 284 10.45 -1.08 4.18
CA ASP A 284 10.15 -0.54 5.52
C ASP A 284 8.68 -0.06 5.60
N PRO A 285 7.86 -0.57 6.55
CA PRO A 285 8.14 -1.64 7.50
C PRO A 285 8.04 -3.04 6.88
N PRO A 286 8.89 -4.00 7.30
CA PRO A 286 8.85 -5.39 6.80
C PRO A 286 7.56 -6.14 7.17
N ALA A 287 6.73 -5.56 8.06
CA ALA A 287 5.38 -6.02 8.36
C ALA A 287 4.49 -6.06 7.10
N LEU A 288 4.74 -5.21 6.10
CA LEU A 288 4.01 -5.19 4.82
C LEU A 288 4.14 -6.50 4.03
N LEU A 289 5.17 -7.31 4.28
CA LEU A 289 5.39 -8.60 3.61
C LEU A 289 5.18 -9.80 4.53
N ALA A 290 4.95 -9.58 5.83
CA ALA A 290 4.97 -10.64 6.85
C ALA A 290 3.91 -11.74 6.66
N HIS A 291 2.88 -11.50 5.85
CA HIS A 291 1.83 -12.45 5.53
C HIS A 291 2.19 -13.42 4.39
N LEU A 292 3.16 -13.10 3.52
CA LEU A 292 3.48 -13.89 2.33
C LEU A 292 3.88 -15.35 2.62
N PRO A 293 4.71 -15.67 3.63
CA PRO A 293 5.01 -17.07 3.96
C PRO A 293 3.76 -17.86 4.36
N MET A 294 2.82 -17.21 5.06
CA MET A 294 1.57 -17.83 5.50
C MET A 294 0.63 -18.10 4.33
N LEU A 295 0.45 -17.14 3.43
CA LEU A 295 -0.38 -17.32 2.23
C LEU A 295 0.21 -18.40 1.30
N THR A 296 1.52 -18.35 1.04
CA THR A 296 2.21 -19.35 0.20
C THR A 296 2.03 -20.76 0.77
N ALA A 297 2.20 -20.93 2.08
CA ALA A 297 2.03 -22.21 2.74
C ALA A 297 0.58 -22.71 2.80
N ALA A 298 -0.38 -21.79 2.93
CA ALA A 298 -1.81 -22.12 2.90
C ALA A 298 -2.27 -22.52 1.49
N CYS A 299 -1.71 -21.88 0.46
CA CYS A 299 -1.85 -22.26 -0.94
C CYS A 299 -1.30 -23.69 -1.14
N ASN A 300 -0.02 -23.93 -0.85
CA ASN A 300 0.61 -25.24 -1.02
C ASN A 300 -0.03 -26.38 -0.20
N SER A 301 -0.62 -26.10 0.97
CA SER A 301 -1.38 -27.09 1.76
C SER A 301 -2.80 -27.34 1.26
N ALA A 302 -3.39 -26.45 0.47
CA ALA A 302 -4.71 -26.65 -0.13
C ALA A 302 -4.68 -27.59 -1.36
N ARG A 303 -3.49 -27.95 -1.85
CA ARG A 303 -3.31 -28.76 -3.05
C ARG A 303 -3.37 -30.26 -2.77
N ALA A 304 -3.89 -31.03 -3.71
CA ALA A 304 -3.86 -32.49 -3.69
C ALA A 304 -2.40 -33.03 -3.78
N PRO A 305 -2.05 -34.12 -3.07
CA PRO A 305 -0.66 -34.60 -2.96
C PRO A 305 -0.09 -35.25 -4.23
N ALA A 306 -0.92 -35.49 -5.26
CA ALA A 306 -0.52 -36.10 -6.52
C ALA A 306 0.23 -35.16 -7.47
N GLU A 307 0.04 -33.84 -7.33
CA GLU A 307 0.65 -32.83 -8.22
C GLU A 307 1.77 -32.08 -7.46
N LYS A 308 3.02 -32.55 -7.55
CA LYS A 308 4.15 -31.99 -6.79
C LYS A 308 4.93 -30.87 -7.51
N ASP A 309 4.87 -30.80 -8.85
CA ASP A 309 5.83 -30.00 -9.63
C ASP A 309 5.51 -28.50 -9.75
N ASP A 310 4.28 -28.10 -9.43
CA ASP A 310 3.83 -26.69 -9.38
C ASP A 310 3.65 -26.14 -7.95
N GLU A 311 4.37 -26.68 -6.97
CA GLU A 311 4.38 -26.11 -5.62
C GLU A 311 4.97 -24.69 -5.62
N VAL A 312 4.26 -23.73 -5.01
CA VAL A 312 4.65 -22.31 -5.02
C VAL A 312 5.88 -22.11 -4.12
N ARG A 313 6.97 -21.61 -4.69
CA ARG A 313 8.21 -21.32 -3.96
C ARG A 313 8.34 -19.83 -3.66
N LEU A 314 8.54 -19.50 -2.38
CA LEU A 314 8.79 -18.13 -1.93
C LEU A 314 10.30 -17.90 -1.77
N VAL A 315 10.82 -16.83 -2.35
CA VAL A 315 12.23 -16.46 -2.31
C VAL A 315 12.36 -15.05 -1.73
N ALA A 316 13.14 -14.92 -0.65
CA ALA A 316 13.57 -13.62 -0.17
C ALA A 316 14.78 -13.16 -1.01
N LEU A 317 14.69 -11.97 -1.58
CA LEU A 317 15.75 -11.36 -2.38
C LEU A 317 16.72 -10.54 -1.50
N PRO A 318 17.97 -10.31 -1.98
CA PRO A 318 18.98 -9.60 -1.21
C PRO A 318 18.65 -8.11 -1.13
N LYS A 319 19.38 -7.37 -0.28
CA LYS A 319 19.22 -5.92 -0.15
C LYS A 319 19.62 -5.21 -1.46
N GLY A 320 18.83 -4.23 -1.88
CA GLY A 320 18.98 -3.49 -3.14
C GLY A 320 18.20 -4.09 -4.31
N ALA A 321 17.60 -5.27 -4.14
CA ALA A 321 16.83 -5.94 -5.18
C ALA A 321 15.58 -5.17 -5.60
N GLU A 322 14.92 -4.43 -4.70
CA GLU A 322 13.74 -3.62 -5.07
C GLU A 322 14.09 -2.58 -6.15
N TYR A 323 15.26 -1.94 -6.05
CA TYR A 323 15.70 -0.94 -7.02
C TYR A 323 16.12 -1.59 -8.35
N ALA A 324 16.90 -2.66 -8.30
CA ALA A 324 17.33 -3.38 -9.50
C ALA A 324 16.14 -3.94 -10.31
N LEU A 325 15.17 -4.56 -9.63
CA LEU A 325 13.95 -5.04 -10.28
C LEU A 325 13.06 -3.90 -10.79
N ALA A 326 12.99 -2.78 -10.07
CA ALA A 326 12.26 -1.60 -10.54
C ALA A 326 12.86 -1.06 -11.85
N GLN A 327 14.19 -0.95 -11.92
CA GLN A 327 14.91 -0.53 -13.12
C GLN A 327 14.69 -1.52 -14.28
N ALA A 328 14.92 -2.83 -14.06
CA ALA A 328 14.76 -3.87 -15.09
C ALA A 328 13.31 -4.07 -15.57
N ALA A 329 12.32 -3.70 -14.77
CA ALA A 329 10.91 -3.73 -15.17
C ALA A 329 10.39 -2.37 -15.70
N GLY A 330 11.20 -1.31 -15.74
CA GLY A 330 10.76 0.05 -16.13
C GLY A 330 9.69 0.66 -15.21
N LEU A 331 9.69 0.27 -13.93
CA LEU A 331 8.72 0.68 -12.93
C LEU A 331 9.38 1.53 -11.83
N ARG A 332 8.58 2.30 -11.09
CA ARG A 332 9.12 3.14 -10.01
C ARG A 332 9.61 2.34 -8.80
N ARG A 333 8.97 1.21 -8.48
CA ARG A 333 9.24 0.33 -7.33
C ARG A 333 8.71 -1.08 -7.61
N VAL A 334 9.48 -2.12 -7.30
CA VAL A 334 9.05 -3.53 -7.39
C VAL A 334 9.45 -4.28 -6.12
N SER A 335 8.56 -4.27 -5.13
CA SER A 335 8.81 -4.91 -3.82
C SER A 335 8.50 -6.42 -3.80
N VAL A 336 7.60 -6.87 -4.67
CA VAL A 336 7.21 -8.29 -4.85
C VAL A 336 6.95 -8.52 -6.33
N LEU A 337 7.45 -9.65 -6.84
CA LEU A 337 7.26 -10.13 -8.19
C LEU A 337 6.89 -11.62 -8.12
N ALA A 338 5.91 -12.07 -8.88
CA ALA A 338 5.60 -13.49 -9.00
C ALA A 338 5.49 -13.91 -10.46
N ILE A 339 5.76 -15.19 -10.71
CA ILE A 339 5.87 -15.78 -12.05
C ILE A 339 4.99 -17.02 -12.15
N ASP A 340 4.16 -17.07 -13.20
CA ASP A 340 3.29 -18.19 -13.51
C ASP A 340 4.08 -19.41 -14.04
N SER A 341 3.52 -20.62 -13.91
CA SER A 341 4.17 -21.89 -14.22
C SER A 341 4.59 -22.06 -15.69
N THR A 342 3.92 -21.36 -16.61
CA THR A 342 4.12 -21.42 -18.07
C THR A 342 5.07 -20.34 -18.61
N ALA A 343 5.70 -19.54 -17.76
CA ALA A 343 6.58 -18.46 -18.20
C ALA A 343 7.78 -18.96 -19.02
N PRO A 344 8.04 -18.42 -20.22
CA PRO A 344 9.19 -18.81 -21.03
C PRO A 344 10.53 -18.41 -20.38
N ASN A 345 11.61 -19.08 -20.76
CA ASN A 345 13.00 -18.82 -20.32
C ASN A 345 13.25 -18.95 -18.80
N PHE A 346 12.28 -19.41 -18.02
CA PHE A 346 12.38 -19.47 -16.56
C PHE A 346 13.24 -20.66 -16.04
N GLU A 347 13.54 -21.66 -16.87
CA GLU A 347 14.30 -22.87 -16.49
C GLU A 347 15.66 -22.56 -15.83
N ARG A 348 16.36 -21.50 -16.28
CA ARG A 348 17.62 -21.05 -15.68
C ARG A 348 17.49 -20.77 -14.18
N ILE A 349 16.37 -20.19 -13.76
CA ILE A 349 16.10 -19.89 -12.35
C ILE A 349 15.65 -21.16 -11.62
N ALA A 350 14.95 -22.07 -12.30
CA ALA A 350 14.41 -23.31 -11.72
C ALA A 350 15.48 -24.20 -11.06
N HIS A 351 16.70 -24.26 -11.61
CA HIS A 351 17.82 -24.99 -11.00
C HIS A 351 18.11 -24.56 -9.56
N PHE A 352 18.11 -23.26 -9.27
CA PHE A 352 18.36 -22.73 -7.91
C PHE A 352 17.20 -23.04 -6.96
N LEU A 353 15.97 -23.09 -7.46
CA LEU A 353 14.77 -23.29 -6.65
C LEU A 353 14.73 -24.65 -5.97
N VAL A 354 15.35 -25.68 -6.55
CA VAL A 354 15.43 -27.04 -5.97
C VAL A 354 15.95 -26.99 -4.53
N SER A 355 16.91 -26.11 -4.25
CA SER A 355 17.51 -25.90 -2.92
C SER A 355 16.61 -25.19 -1.90
N ILE A 356 15.54 -24.54 -2.36
CA ILE A 356 14.69 -23.68 -1.52
C ILE A 356 13.54 -24.54 -0.95
N PRO A 357 13.37 -24.57 0.39
CA PRO A 357 12.33 -25.38 1.01
C PRO A 357 10.93 -24.86 0.66
N VAL A 358 10.05 -25.76 0.23
CA VAL A 358 8.65 -25.44 -0.01
C VAL A 358 7.94 -25.21 1.33
N LEU A 359 7.26 -24.08 1.45
CA LEU A 359 6.46 -23.77 2.64
C LEU A 359 5.14 -24.54 2.58
N LYS A 360 4.80 -25.27 3.65
CA LYS A 360 3.50 -25.92 3.84
C LYS A 360 2.99 -25.68 5.26
N ALA A 361 1.72 -25.33 5.38
CA ALA A 361 1.04 -25.21 6.66
C ALA A 361 0.63 -26.61 7.12
N ARG A 362 1.45 -27.25 7.96
CA ARG A 362 1.24 -28.66 8.38
C ARG A 362 -0.17 -28.88 8.92
N TRP A 363 -0.65 -28.00 9.80
CA TRP A 363 -1.99 -28.05 10.41
C TRP A 363 -3.18 -27.85 9.44
N LEU A 364 -2.94 -27.55 8.16
CA LEU A 364 -3.98 -27.55 7.11
C LEU A 364 -4.01 -28.85 6.30
N VAL A 365 -3.03 -29.74 6.48
CA VAL A 365 -2.98 -31.03 5.78
C VAL A 365 -3.77 -32.05 6.59
N PRO A 366 -4.84 -32.67 6.04
CA PRO A 366 -5.77 -33.50 6.81
C PRO A 366 -5.14 -34.78 7.40
N SER A 367 -3.97 -35.20 6.92
CA SER A 367 -3.25 -36.37 7.41
C SER A 367 -2.40 -36.13 8.67
N THR A 368 -2.21 -34.88 9.12
CA THR A 368 -1.39 -34.61 10.32
C THR A 368 -2.25 -34.40 11.56
N THR A 369 -2.42 -35.46 12.36
CA THR A 369 -3.01 -35.43 13.71
C THR A 369 -1.98 -35.11 14.81
N GLU A 370 -0.76 -34.70 14.43
CA GLU A 370 0.34 -34.42 15.36
C GLU A 370 0.03 -33.19 16.24
N PHE A 371 -0.23 -33.43 17.53
CA PHE A 371 -0.44 -32.38 18.51
C PHE A 371 0.84 -31.57 18.74
N VAL A 372 0.84 -30.30 18.35
CA VAL A 372 1.96 -29.39 18.61
C VAL A 372 1.87 -28.84 20.03
N PRO A 373 2.87 -29.06 20.91
CA PRO A 373 2.82 -28.61 22.30
C PRO A 373 2.82 -27.07 22.40
N THR A 374 2.19 -26.55 23.45
CA THR A 374 2.14 -25.10 23.70
C THR A 374 3.53 -24.53 24.00
N HIS A 375 3.83 -23.37 23.42
CA HIS A 375 5.11 -22.70 23.61
C HIS A 375 4.92 -21.41 24.41
N ILE A 376 5.43 -21.37 25.64
CA ILE A 376 5.33 -20.19 26.51
C ILE A 376 6.71 -19.52 26.56
N LYS A 377 6.79 -18.26 26.12
CA LYS A 377 7.97 -17.40 26.22
C LYS A 377 7.87 -16.49 27.45
N GLN A 378 9.02 -16.09 27.99
CA GLN A 378 9.08 -15.06 29.04
C GLN A 378 9.53 -13.72 28.45
N LEU A 379 8.64 -12.74 28.42
CA LEU A 379 8.95 -11.37 28.03
C LEU A 379 9.52 -10.60 29.22
N ARG A 380 10.78 -10.17 29.12
CA ARG A 380 11.41 -9.28 30.10
C ARG A 380 10.76 -7.90 30.02
N THR A 381 10.16 -7.44 31.12
CA THR A 381 9.63 -6.07 31.25
C THR A 381 10.28 -5.36 32.44
N THR A 382 10.26 -4.03 32.46
CA THR A 382 10.68 -3.23 33.62
C THR A 382 9.47 -2.63 34.30
N GLN A 383 9.40 -2.72 35.62
CA GLN A 383 8.41 -2.04 36.44
C GLN A 383 9.13 -1.08 37.40
N PRO A 384 8.58 0.12 37.67
CA PRO A 384 9.16 1.00 38.68
C PRO A 384 9.14 0.30 40.04
N LYS A 385 10.23 0.43 40.80
CA LYS A 385 10.37 -0.13 42.14
C LYS A 385 9.32 0.46 43.08
N ASP A 386 9.11 1.78 42.99
CA ASP A 386 8.09 2.51 43.74
C ASP A 386 6.94 2.99 42.85
N LEU A 387 5.89 2.16 42.80
CA LEU A 387 4.66 2.43 42.04
C LEU A 387 3.94 3.73 42.46
N ARG A 388 4.09 4.18 43.72
CA ARG A 388 3.50 5.44 44.20
C ARG A 388 4.24 6.66 43.64
N ALA A 389 5.54 6.76 43.87
CA ALA A 389 6.38 7.86 43.36
C ALA A 389 6.33 7.94 41.82
N SER A 390 6.33 6.80 41.12
CA SER A 390 6.20 6.77 39.65
C SER A 390 4.83 7.26 39.16
N LYS A 391 3.72 6.94 39.87
CA LYS A 391 2.39 7.48 39.58
C LYS A 391 2.33 8.99 39.82
N GLU A 392 2.94 9.48 40.89
CA GLU A 392 2.97 10.90 41.24
C GLU A 392 3.77 11.72 40.23
N LYS A 393 5.03 11.32 39.93
CA LYS A 393 5.84 11.94 38.86
C LYS A 393 5.08 11.98 37.52
N ARG A 394 4.30 10.93 37.20
CA ARG A 394 3.46 10.88 35.99
C ARG A 394 2.22 11.78 36.07
N ALA A 395 1.69 12.04 37.25
CA ALA A 395 0.61 13.01 37.46
C ALA A 395 1.13 14.45 37.35
N GLN A 396 2.26 14.77 38.01
CA GLN A 396 2.95 16.06 37.91
C GLN A 396 3.31 16.39 36.46
N GLY A 397 3.99 15.49 35.74
CA GLY A 397 4.32 15.70 34.32
C GLY A 397 3.10 15.84 33.40
N ARG A 398 1.94 15.26 33.76
CA ARG A 398 0.67 15.50 33.05
C ARG A 398 0.08 16.88 33.36
N ALA A 399 0.21 17.37 34.60
CA ALA A 399 -0.23 18.70 35.01
C ALA A 399 0.62 19.78 34.34
N GLU A 400 1.95 19.67 34.37
CA GLU A 400 2.87 20.56 33.66
C GLU A 400 2.62 20.60 32.16
N ALA A 401 2.44 19.43 31.51
CA ALA A 401 2.14 19.38 30.08
C ALA A 401 0.80 20.05 29.73
N LYS A 402 -0.20 20.00 30.64
CA LYS A 402 -1.45 20.77 30.48
C LYS A 402 -1.22 22.26 30.68
N ALA A 403 -0.42 22.67 31.68
CA ALA A 403 -0.09 24.08 31.92
C ALA A 403 0.67 24.70 30.72
N LYS A 404 1.68 24.01 30.20
CA LYS A 404 2.44 24.42 28.99
C LYS A 404 1.55 24.50 27.74
N LYS A 405 0.57 23.62 27.58
CA LYS A 405 -0.43 23.74 26.50
C LYS A 405 -1.33 24.96 26.68
N LYS A 406 -1.82 25.23 27.90
CA LYS A 406 -2.61 26.43 28.19
C LYS A 406 -1.83 27.71 27.89
N SER A 407 -0.58 27.84 28.35
CA SER A 407 0.21 29.05 28.11
C SER A 407 0.54 29.26 26.63
N VAL A 408 0.86 28.21 25.86
CA VAL A 408 1.03 28.31 24.40
C VAL A 408 -0.26 28.77 23.72
N THR A 409 -1.44 28.25 24.11
CA THR A 409 -2.73 28.73 23.60
C THR A 409 -2.97 30.20 23.98
N THR A 410 -2.70 30.61 25.22
CA THR A 410 -2.82 32.02 25.66
C THR A 410 -1.92 32.96 24.85
N ILE A 411 -0.65 32.58 24.62
CA ILE A 411 0.28 33.37 23.79
C ILE A 411 -0.20 33.49 22.35
N LEU A 412 -0.77 32.42 21.78
CA LEU A 412 -1.35 32.46 20.42
C LEU A 412 -2.63 33.29 20.33
N VAL A 413 -3.43 33.36 21.40
CA VAL A 413 -4.61 34.24 21.48
C VAL A 413 -4.18 35.71 21.60
N LEU A 414 -3.23 36.03 22.49
CA LEU A 414 -2.71 37.38 22.66
C LEU A 414 -2.05 37.92 21.37
N LYS A 415 -1.30 37.07 20.63
CA LYS A 415 -0.75 37.43 19.31
C LYS A 415 -1.80 37.59 18.19
N LYS A 416 -3.08 37.31 18.46
CA LYS A 416 -4.19 37.45 17.50
C LYS A 416 -5.16 38.59 17.87
N ALA A 417 -4.97 39.26 19.00
CA ALA A 417 -5.67 40.50 19.29
C ALA A 417 -5.17 41.59 18.33
N PRO A 418 -6.07 42.27 17.56
CA PRO A 418 -5.67 43.38 16.71
C PRO A 418 -5.26 44.58 17.58
N ALA A 419 -4.13 45.21 17.25
CA ALA A 419 -3.65 46.41 17.91
C ALA A 419 -4.38 47.66 17.37
N ASN A 420 -5.65 47.80 17.75
CA ASN A 420 -6.39 49.06 17.61
C ASN A 420 -6.54 49.72 18.99
N ASP A 421 -6.77 51.03 18.97
CA ASP A 421 -7.12 51.89 20.11
C ASP A 421 -5.97 52.29 21.06
N ALA A 422 -5.10 53.19 20.56
CA ALA A 422 -4.24 54.04 21.38
C ALA A 422 -3.94 55.39 20.69
N ALA A 423 -4.98 56.17 20.36
CA ALA A 423 -4.82 57.49 19.71
C ALA A 423 -5.99 58.48 19.95
N THR A 424 -6.24 58.91 21.20
CA THR A 424 -6.89 60.22 21.46
C THR A 424 -6.71 60.70 22.90
N SER A 425 -6.72 62.03 23.09
CA SER A 425 -6.35 62.80 24.31
C SER A 425 -4.86 62.70 24.70
N GLY A 426 -4.04 63.76 24.68
CA GLY A 426 -4.36 65.20 24.60
C GLY A 426 -4.66 65.75 26.00
N VAL A 427 -3.64 65.93 26.84
CA VAL A 427 -2.94 67.23 27.04
C VAL A 427 -3.90 68.33 27.53
N ASN A 428 -3.82 68.65 28.83
CA ASN A 428 -3.53 70.02 29.24
C ASN A 428 -2.96 70.11 30.68
N THR A 429 -2.12 71.11 30.88
CA THR A 429 -1.26 71.36 32.05
C THR A 429 -1.73 72.57 32.86
N SER A 430 -1.58 72.54 34.19
CA SER A 430 -1.17 73.64 35.08
C SER A 430 -1.07 73.05 36.50
N ILE A 431 0.03 73.11 37.27
CA ILE A 431 0.71 74.32 37.83
C ILE A 431 -0.34 75.17 38.57
N ASP A 432 -0.37 75.21 39.91
CA ASP A 432 0.73 75.77 40.71
C ASP A 432 0.80 75.27 42.17
N SER A 433 1.93 75.61 42.83
CA SER A 433 2.20 75.54 44.27
C SER A 433 2.01 76.95 44.91
N PRO A 434 2.26 77.21 46.22
CA PRO A 434 2.82 76.35 47.28
C PRO A 434 1.90 76.08 48.50
#